data_AF-A0A6A5YP73-F1
#
_entry.id   AF-A0A6A5YP73-F1
#
_cell.length_a   1.000
_cell.length_b   1.000
_cell.length_c   1.000
_cell.angle_alpha   90.00
_cell.angle_beta   90.00
_cell.angle_gamma   90.00
#
_symmetry.space_group_name_H-M   'P 1'
#
loop_
_entity.id
_entity.type
_entity.pdbx_description
1 polymer ?
#
loop_
_entity_poly.entity_id
_entity_poly.type
_entity_poly.pdbx_seq_one_letter_code
_entity_poly.pdbx_strand_id
1 'polypeptide(L)'
;MLFSLSSRSNHGKDAASPPRTSPSELSEKYDRPLAFWHINPHDRETLINHIMPCMAGSLRKESLLQTIVERHPWAEEFVGSEFTEVISSDSACFRETAAAFWMNPTTMTAALLRLTRLWFFVLLRYTYRKRFFEGREKCRSNLDIRDIDHDGHYIAKLADMEVYHLTRIPNRCGASYYRSSYKDARQRLGWRSFCERIRSFCGSLGLYTSTENPEKNIQELRHNLTSIMMRREWSRRLARNTVLIRTTKKDVKRIDERVTSGAVHGDEAIKETKLEVQEMSRRVEELQLMSPLLNQARQRSVELSNEFKNLRTACGKMTERLACRIQRSDETSKQLIQSLRSEVEELLKQFAYSNVREEGYITAEALVLCRWLLEHLPAARLTQESFSLRWKQFWRRQWDQCKKVRRASHPLWELVNDERFNRVGVKLYGTLSERLHHYGHQRGDELHADVQRVLDVIRPVHYDDNGKVDLEAERKRWTS
;
A
#
# COMPACT_ATOMS: atom_id res chain seq x y z
N MET A 1 12.95 -2.62 23.75
CA MET A 1 12.92 -1.40 24.58
C MET A 1 11.54 -1.27 25.19
N LEU A 2 11.45 -1.48 26.50
CA LEU A 2 10.23 -1.47 27.30
C LEU A 2 9.84 -0.02 27.60
N PHE A 3 8.60 0.38 27.31
CA PHE A 3 8.07 1.65 27.79
C PHE A 3 7.68 1.48 29.26
N SER A 4 8.52 1.97 30.18
CA SER A 4 8.15 2.09 31.59
C SER A 4 7.17 3.26 31.74
N LEU A 5 5.92 2.97 32.04
CA LEU A 5 4.91 3.97 32.38
C LEU A 5 5.11 4.41 33.84
N SER A 6 5.87 5.50 34.02
CA SER A 6 5.91 6.25 35.26
C SER A 6 4.60 7.04 35.43
N SER A 7 3.81 6.64 36.43
CA SER A 7 2.62 7.34 36.91
C SER A 7 2.96 8.74 37.43
N ARG A 8 2.47 9.77 36.73
CA ARG A 8 2.22 11.09 37.32
C ARG A 8 0.83 11.56 36.92
N SER A 9 -0.08 11.55 37.89
CA SER A 9 -1.36 12.23 37.83
C SER A 9 -1.16 13.73 38.10
N ASN A 10 -1.74 14.59 37.26
CA ASN A 10 -2.57 15.73 37.69
C ASN A 10 -3.13 16.52 36.49
N HIS A 11 -4.47 16.68 36.53
CA HIS A 11 -5.38 17.70 35.96
C HIS A 11 -5.14 18.29 34.55
N GLY A 12 -6.15 18.52 33.69
CA GLY A 12 -7.61 18.49 33.82
C GLY A 12 -8.30 18.93 32.53
N LYS A 13 -9.64 19.05 32.60
CA LYS A 13 -10.63 19.53 31.61
C LYS A 13 -11.02 18.59 30.46
N ASP A 14 -12.20 17.97 30.62
CA ASP A 14 -13.16 17.56 29.59
C ASP A 14 -12.62 17.09 28.23
N ALA A 15 -11.77 16.08 28.26
CA ALA A 15 -11.44 15.31 27.07
C ALA A 15 -12.51 14.22 26.87
N ALA A 16 -13.63 14.58 26.21
CA ALA A 16 -14.64 13.61 25.84
C ALA A 16 -13.98 12.35 25.25
N SER A 17 -14.18 11.22 25.92
CA SER A 17 -13.72 9.91 25.44
C SER A 17 -14.23 9.72 24.01
N PRO A 18 -13.41 9.21 23.07
CA PRO A 18 -13.91 8.90 21.74
C PRO A 18 -15.13 7.95 21.84
N PRO A 19 -16.12 8.10 20.94
CA PRO A 19 -17.39 7.38 21.03
C PRO A 19 -17.14 5.87 21.08
N ARG A 20 -17.67 5.22 22.12
CA ARG A 20 -17.55 3.77 22.28
C ARG A 20 -18.78 3.11 21.70
N THR A 21 -18.55 2.07 20.92
CA THR A 21 -19.63 1.22 20.43
C THR A 21 -19.92 0.15 21.47
N SER A 22 -21.19 -0.07 21.77
CA SER A 22 -21.61 -1.15 22.67
C SER A 22 -21.27 -2.52 22.06
N PRO A 23 -21.04 -3.57 22.88
CA PRO A 23 -20.76 -4.90 22.36
C PRO A 23 -21.84 -5.46 21.43
N SER A 24 -23.09 -4.99 21.51
CA SER A 24 -24.20 -5.36 20.62
C SER A 24 -24.07 -4.74 19.23
N GLU A 25 -23.71 -3.46 19.16
CA GLU A 25 -23.51 -2.73 17.90
C GLU A 25 -22.21 -3.12 17.18
N LEU A 26 -21.29 -3.78 17.88
CA LEU A 26 -20.02 -4.27 17.34
C LEU A 26 -20.19 -5.46 16.38
N SER A 27 -21.18 -6.34 16.62
CA SER A 27 -21.45 -7.52 15.79
C SER A 27 -21.81 -7.15 14.34
N GLU A 28 -22.48 -6.03 14.11
CA GLU A 28 -22.79 -5.53 12.75
C GLU A 28 -21.62 -4.82 12.09
N LYS A 29 -20.61 -4.40 12.87
CA LYS A 29 -19.47 -3.62 12.36
C LYS A 29 -18.31 -4.47 11.84
N TYR A 30 -18.28 -5.77 12.08
CA TYR A 30 -17.24 -6.64 11.52
C TYR A 30 -17.56 -7.15 10.10
N ASP A 31 -18.83 -7.15 9.69
CA ASP A 31 -19.29 -7.47 8.31
C ASP A 31 -19.18 -6.26 7.35
N ARG A 32 -18.22 -5.35 7.62
CA ARG A 32 -18.00 -4.17 6.76
C ARG A 32 -17.14 -4.55 5.55
N PRO A 33 -17.39 -3.95 4.37
CA PRO A 33 -16.58 -4.18 3.18
C PRO A 33 -15.08 -3.96 3.43
N LEU A 34 -14.19 -4.63 2.70
CA LEU A 34 -12.74 -4.48 2.89
C LEU A 34 -12.29 -3.02 2.72
N ALA A 35 -12.95 -2.27 1.83
CA ALA A 35 -12.67 -0.85 1.60
C ALA A 35 -12.98 0.04 2.82
N PHE A 36 -13.91 -0.35 3.69
CA PHE A 36 -14.25 0.40 4.91
C PHE A 36 -13.05 0.53 5.86
N TRP A 37 -12.19 -0.49 5.90
CA TRP A 37 -11.03 -0.52 6.78
C TRP A 37 -9.86 0.32 6.26
N HIS A 38 -9.95 0.87 5.05
CA HIS A 38 -8.94 1.78 4.53
C HIS A 38 -9.22 3.21 4.98
N ILE A 39 -8.20 3.91 5.50
CA ILE A 39 -8.29 5.35 5.82
C ILE A 39 -7.26 6.14 5.03
N ASN A 40 -7.61 7.37 4.66
CA ASN A 40 -6.73 8.28 3.95
C ASN A 40 -5.56 8.77 4.82
N PRO A 41 -4.45 9.25 4.22
CA PRO A 41 -3.40 9.92 4.97
C PRO A 41 -3.96 11.07 5.81
N HIS A 42 -3.61 11.10 7.10
CA HIS A 42 -4.06 12.13 8.05
C HIS A 42 -5.56 12.16 8.35
N ASP A 43 -6.35 11.18 7.89
CA ASP A 43 -7.77 11.04 8.19
C ASP A 43 -7.99 10.49 9.61
N ARG A 44 -7.83 11.39 10.57
CA ARG A 44 -7.96 11.12 11.99
C ARG A 44 -9.42 10.98 12.42
N GLU A 45 -10.32 11.69 11.77
CA GLU A 45 -11.74 11.64 12.08
C GLU A 45 -12.31 10.25 11.77
N THR A 46 -11.99 9.69 10.60
CA THR A 46 -12.41 8.32 10.27
C THR A 46 -11.80 7.29 11.20
N LEU A 47 -10.52 7.46 11.57
CA LEU A 47 -9.90 6.60 12.57
C LEU A 47 -10.68 6.61 13.89
N ILE A 48 -10.95 7.80 14.44
CA ILE A 48 -11.57 7.94 15.76
C ILE A 48 -13.02 7.46 15.77
N ASN A 49 -13.80 7.85 14.77
CA ASN A 49 -15.25 7.65 14.77
C ASN A 49 -15.67 6.27 14.22
N HIS A 50 -14.89 5.69 13.30
CA HIS A 50 -15.29 4.48 12.58
C HIS A 50 -14.42 3.25 12.90
N ILE A 51 -13.10 3.43 12.97
CA ILE A 51 -12.15 2.32 13.10
C ILE A 51 -11.89 1.98 14.57
N MET A 52 -11.56 2.97 15.39
CA MET A 52 -11.19 2.77 16.79
C MET A 52 -12.25 2.10 17.64
N PRO A 53 -13.56 2.34 17.46
CA PRO A 53 -14.56 1.60 18.21
C PRO A 53 -14.49 0.08 17.93
N CYS A 54 -14.14 -0.30 16.70
CA CYS A 54 -13.96 -1.70 16.30
C CYS A 54 -12.63 -2.30 16.79
N MET A 55 -11.59 -1.47 16.95
CA MET A 55 -10.27 -1.92 17.42
C MET A 55 -10.14 -1.92 18.95
N ALA A 56 -10.91 -1.09 19.66
CA ALA A 56 -10.83 -0.92 21.12
C ALA A 56 -11.90 -1.69 21.90
N GLY A 57 -13.05 -1.99 21.30
CA GLY A 57 -14.12 -2.75 21.96
C GLY A 57 -13.71 -4.18 22.31
N SER A 58 -14.38 -4.80 23.29
CA SER A 58 -14.25 -6.23 23.56
C SER A 58 -14.93 -7.05 22.46
N LEU A 59 -14.38 -8.22 22.13
CA LEU A 59 -15.05 -9.17 21.24
C LEU A 59 -15.97 -10.09 22.04
N ARG A 60 -17.11 -10.43 21.45
CA ARG A 60 -17.99 -11.48 21.99
C ARG A 60 -17.52 -12.84 21.52
N LYS A 61 -17.81 -13.89 22.30
CA LYS A 61 -17.41 -15.27 22.00
C LYS A 61 -17.98 -15.74 20.66
N GLU A 62 -19.19 -15.31 20.30
CA GLU A 62 -19.85 -15.67 19.04
C GLU A 62 -19.21 -15.02 17.80
N SER A 63 -18.42 -13.97 18.00
CA SER A 63 -17.68 -13.27 16.94
C SER A 63 -16.25 -13.77 16.78
N LEU A 64 -15.83 -14.73 17.62
CA LEU A 64 -14.54 -15.39 17.48
C LEU A 64 -14.55 -16.28 16.25
N LEU A 65 -13.40 -16.34 15.58
CA LEU A 65 -13.22 -17.14 14.38
C LEU A 65 -13.53 -18.62 14.63
N GLN A 66 -13.11 -19.15 15.78
CA GLN A 66 -13.31 -20.54 16.18
C GLN A 66 -14.79 -20.91 16.21
N THR A 67 -15.64 -20.09 16.84
CA THR A 67 -17.10 -20.29 16.89
C THR A 67 -17.72 -20.33 15.49
N ILE A 68 -17.16 -19.59 14.54
CA ILE A 68 -17.64 -19.53 13.16
C ILE A 68 -17.15 -20.73 12.35
N VAL A 69 -15.92 -21.16 12.58
CA VAL A 69 -15.36 -22.40 12.02
C VAL A 69 -16.13 -23.62 12.54
N GLU A 70 -16.41 -23.69 13.84
CA GLU A 70 -17.25 -24.75 14.45
C GLU A 70 -18.65 -24.81 13.83
N ARG A 71 -19.26 -23.64 13.56
CA ARG A 71 -20.57 -23.55 12.91
C ARG A 71 -20.53 -23.89 11.42
N HIS A 72 -19.38 -23.70 10.78
CA HIS A 72 -19.18 -23.83 9.35
C HIS A 72 -17.86 -24.57 9.07
N PRO A 73 -17.82 -25.92 9.19
CA PRO A 73 -16.58 -26.69 9.07
C PRO A 73 -15.81 -26.45 7.76
N TRP A 74 -16.54 -26.19 6.66
CA TRP A 74 -15.95 -25.81 5.37
C TRP A 74 -15.04 -24.57 5.44
N ALA A 75 -15.18 -23.70 6.45
CA ALA A 75 -14.35 -22.50 6.61
C ALA A 75 -12.87 -22.82 6.91
N GLU A 76 -12.57 -24.00 7.46
CA GLU A 76 -11.19 -24.51 7.65
C GLU A 76 -10.46 -24.68 6.31
N GLU A 77 -11.22 -24.94 5.23
CA GLU A 77 -10.69 -24.97 3.86
C GLU A 77 -10.36 -23.57 3.31
N PHE A 78 -10.45 -22.52 4.11
CA PHE A 78 -9.95 -21.19 3.76
C PHE A 78 -9.02 -20.60 4.81
N VAL A 79 -9.36 -20.80 6.08
CA VAL A 79 -8.69 -20.15 7.20
C VAL A 79 -7.75 -21.15 7.89
N GLY A 80 -6.47 -20.80 7.99
CA GLY A 80 -5.43 -21.69 8.54
C GLY A 80 -4.29 -20.91 9.21
N SER A 81 -3.59 -21.56 10.14
CA SER A 81 -2.43 -20.98 10.84
C SER A 81 -1.29 -20.74 9.86
N GLU A 82 -0.45 -19.73 10.12
CA GLU A 82 0.67 -19.37 9.24
C GLU A 82 1.83 -20.40 9.29
N PHE A 83 1.72 -21.42 10.15
CA PHE A 83 2.63 -22.56 10.26
C PHE A 83 2.22 -23.77 9.42
N THR A 84 1.00 -23.79 8.89
CA THR A 84 0.55 -24.88 8.03
C THR A 84 1.36 -24.80 6.74
N GLU A 85 2.10 -25.86 6.42
CA GLU A 85 2.87 -25.95 5.16
C GLU A 85 2.01 -25.44 4.01
N VAL A 86 2.60 -24.62 3.14
CA VAL A 86 1.94 -24.11 1.94
C VAL A 86 1.49 -25.32 1.15
N ILE A 87 0.23 -25.71 1.32
CA ILE A 87 -0.38 -26.81 0.59
C ILE A 87 -0.16 -26.45 -0.87
N SER A 88 0.65 -27.27 -1.55
CA SER A 88 0.96 -27.06 -2.96
C SER A 88 -0.35 -26.88 -3.73
N SER A 89 -0.32 -25.98 -4.72
CA SER A 89 -1.48 -25.60 -5.55
C SER A 89 -2.21 -26.80 -6.16
N ASP A 90 -1.56 -27.96 -6.22
CA ASP A 90 -2.03 -29.16 -6.89
C ASP A 90 -2.94 -30.05 -6.02
N SER A 91 -3.13 -29.74 -4.72
CA SER A 91 -3.95 -30.57 -3.81
C SER A 91 -5.01 -29.83 -2.98
N ALA A 92 -5.39 -28.60 -3.33
CA ALA A 92 -6.47 -27.90 -2.64
C ALA A 92 -7.83 -28.59 -2.91
N CYS A 93 -8.13 -29.63 -2.14
CA CYS A 93 -9.39 -30.35 -2.19
C CYS A 93 -10.43 -29.54 -1.42
N PHE A 94 -11.15 -28.65 -2.12
CA PHE A 94 -12.30 -27.90 -1.57
C PHE A 94 -13.51 -28.82 -1.37
N ARG A 95 -13.34 -29.94 -0.68
CA ARG A 95 -14.34 -31.03 -0.65
C ARG A 95 -15.58 -30.57 0.09
N GLU A 96 -15.41 -30.03 1.29
CA GLU A 96 -16.49 -29.61 2.17
C GLU A 96 -17.11 -28.30 1.67
N THR A 97 -16.27 -27.37 1.20
CA THR A 97 -16.73 -26.13 0.59
C THR A 97 -17.54 -26.40 -0.67
N ALA A 98 -17.06 -27.26 -1.58
CA ALA A 98 -17.80 -27.57 -2.79
C ALA A 98 -19.11 -28.28 -2.45
N ALA A 99 -19.11 -29.24 -1.52
CA ALA A 99 -20.32 -29.91 -1.07
C ALA A 99 -21.36 -28.91 -0.53
N ALA A 100 -20.95 -28.02 0.39
CA ALA A 100 -21.80 -26.99 0.95
C ALA A 100 -22.31 -25.99 -0.11
N PHE A 101 -21.43 -25.54 -1.00
CA PHE A 101 -21.77 -24.66 -2.11
C PHE A 101 -22.84 -25.27 -3.00
N TRP A 102 -22.69 -26.54 -3.34
CA TRP A 102 -23.61 -27.23 -4.23
C TRP A 102 -24.97 -27.56 -3.61
N MET A 103 -25.08 -27.55 -2.28
CA MET A 103 -26.36 -27.66 -1.56
C MET A 103 -27.13 -26.34 -1.58
N ASN A 104 -26.46 -25.20 -1.34
CA ASN A 104 -27.10 -23.89 -1.37
C ASN A 104 -26.11 -22.79 -1.83
N PRO A 105 -25.95 -22.58 -3.15
CA PRO A 105 -24.93 -21.68 -3.69
C PRO A 105 -25.09 -20.24 -3.20
N THR A 106 -26.32 -19.74 -3.12
CA THR A 106 -26.60 -18.36 -2.69
C THR A 106 -26.22 -18.13 -1.23
N THR A 107 -26.65 -19.03 -0.34
CA THR A 107 -26.35 -18.93 1.10
C THR A 107 -24.86 -19.12 1.35
N MET A 108 -24.24 -20.08 0.68
CA MET A 108 -22.80 -20.33 0.80
C MET A 108 -21.98 -19.12 0.33
N THR A 109 -22.34 -18.52 -0.81
CA THR A 109 -21.61 -17.33 -1.32
C THR A 109 -21.72 -16.15 -0.36
N ALA A 110 -22.90 -15.96 0.26
CA ALA A 110 -23.08 -14.93 1.28
C ALA A 110 -22.26 -15.23 2.55
N ALA A 111 -22.22 -16.49 2.99
CA ALA A 111 -21.41 -16.92 4.14
C ALA A 111 -19.91 -16.75 3.86
N LEU A 112 -19.45 -17.07 2.64
CA LEU A 112 -18.07 -16.90 2.22
C LEU A 112 -17.65 -15.41 2.18
N LEU A 113 -18.55 -14.52 1.76
CA LEU A 113 -18.32 -13.08 1.80
C LEU A 113 -18.16 -12.58 3.25
N ARG A 114 -19.03 -13.04 4.15
CA ARG A 114 -18.95 -12.72 5.59
C ARG A 114 -17.65 -13.23 6.20
N LEU A 115 -17.28 -14.47 5.90
CA LEU A 115 -16.01 -15.06 6.34
C LEU A 115 -14.81 -14.23 5.87
N THR A 116 -14.84 -13.76 4.62
CA THR A 116 -13.77 -12.92 4.05
C THR A 116 -13.59 -11.62 4.83
N ARG A 117 -14.69 -10.93 5.13
CA ARG A 117 -14.67 -9.67 5.88
C ARG A 117 -14.22 -9.87 7.32
N LEU A 118 -14.76 -10.90 7.96
CA LEU A 118 -14.41 -11.25 9.32
C LEU A 118 -12.93 -11.63 9.43
N TRP A 119 -12.44 -12.50 8.56
CA TRP A 119 -11.05 -12.95 8.60
C TRP A 119 -10.08 -11.79 8.44
N PHE A 120 -10.37 -10.88 7.50
CA PHE A 120 -9.57 -9.66 7.38
C PHE A 120 -9.59 -8.81 8.66
N PHE A 121 -10.76 -8.64 9.27
CA PHE A 121 -10.91 -7.92 10.53
C PHE A 121 -10.11 -8.58 11.67
N VAL A 122 -10.18 -9.92 11.80
CA VAL A 122 -9.43 -10.69 12.80
C VAL A 122 -7.93 -10.43 12.65
N LEU A 123 -7.40 -10.59 11.44
CA LEU A 123 -5.98 -10.36 11.14
C LEU A 123 -5.57 -8.90 11.38
N LEU A 124 -6.37 -7.95 10.94
CA LEU A 124 -6.12 -6.52 11.11
C LEU A 124 -6.06 -6.15 12.60
N ARG A 125 -7.05 -6.58 13.36
CA ARG A 125 -7.15 -6.29 14.79
C ARG A 125 -6.04 -6.96 15.58
N TYR A 126 -5.75 -8.23 15.29
CA TYR A 126 -4.63 -8.95 15.91
C TYR A 126 -3.31 -8.22 15.65
N THR A 127 -3.01 -7.92 14.38
CA THR A 127 -1.79 -7.19 13.96
C THR A 127 -1.69 -5.83 14.65
N TYR A 128 -2.80 -5.08 14.67
CA TYR A 128 -2.85 -3.76 15.30
C TYR A 128 -2.56 -3.80 16.80
N ARG A 129 -3.13 -4.78 17.51
CA ARG A 129 -3.02 -4.90 18.97
C ARG A 129 -1.71 -5.53 19.42
N LYS A 130 -1.25 -6.61 18.77
CA LYS A 130 0.07 -7.20 19.05
C LYS A 130 1.17 -6.15 18.90
N ARG A 131 1.12 -5.36 17.83
CA ARG A 131 2.09 -4.28 17.64
C ARG A 131 2.02 -3.20 18.73
N PHE A 132 0.86 -3.01 19.35
CA PHE A 132 0.65 -1.95 20.35
C PHE A 132 1.24 -2.38 21.69
N PHE A 133 0.98 -3.63 22.10
CA PHE A 133 1.45 -4.18 23.36
C PHE A 133 2.91 -4.68 23.28
N GLU A 134 3.30 -5.28 22.17
CA GLU A 134 4.57 -6.03 22.06
C GLU A 134 5.59 -5.39 21.11
N GLY A 135 5.20 -4.35 20.37
CA GLY A 135 6.05 -3.66 19.40
C GLY A 135 6.11 -4.33 18.02
N ARG A 136 6.86 -3.70 17.10
CA ARG A 136 6.83 -4.03 15.67
C ARG A 136 7.45 -5.39 15.31
N GLU A 137 8.48 -5.82 16.02
CA GLU A 137 9.20 -7.07 15.71
C GLU A 137 8.35 -8.30 16.02
N LYS A 138 7.70 -8.34 17.18
CA LYS A 138 6.82 -9.44 17.58
C LYS A 138 5.54 -9.52 16.74
N CYS A 139 5.03 -8.39 16.24
CA CYS A 139 3.89 -8.38 15.31
C CYS A 139 4.14 -9.18 14.01
N ARG A 140 5.40 -9.36 13.61
CA ARG A 140 5.78 -10.12 12.41
C ARG A 140 5.92 -11.62 12.65
N SER A 141 5.75 -12.11 13.87
CA SER A 141 5.73 -13.54 14.14
C SER A 141 4.55 -14.18 13.41
N ASN A 142 4.73 -15.43 12.98
CA ASN A 142 3.66 -16.21 12.38
C ASN A 142 2.49 -16.34 13.37
N LEU A 143 1.28 -16.14 12.86
CA LEU A 143 0.02 -16.28 13.59
C LEU A 143 -0.36 -17.74 13.68
N ASP A 144 -0.50 -18.26 14.89
CA ASP A 144 -1.29 -19.46 15.14
C ASP A 144 -2.73 -19.05 15.47
N ILE A 145 -3.70 -19.59 14.73
CA ILE A 145 -5.13 -19.33 14.97
C ILE A 145 -5.53 -19.83 16.36
N ARG A 146 -4.93 -20.92 16.83
CA ARG A 146 -5.23 -21.52 18.14
C ARG A 146 -4.92 -20.58 19.30
N ASP A 147 -3.99 -19.66 19.10
CA ASP A 147 -3.57 -18.70 20.13
C ASP A 147 -4.47 -17.46 20.18
N ILE A 148 -5.27 -17.20 19.13
CA ILE A 148 -6.12 -15.99 19.05
C ILE A 148 -7.18 -15.98 20.16
N ASP A 149 -7.74 -17.14 20.48
CA ASP A 149 -8.83 -17.29 21.45
C ASP A 149 -8.37 -17.21 22.90
N HIS A 150 -7.07 -17.45 23.14
CA HIS A 150 -6.46 -17.36 24.46
C HIS A 150 -5.67 -16.06 24.64
N ASP A 151 -5.50 -15.27 23.58
CA ASP A 151 -4.83 -13.98 23.64
C ASP A 151 -5.75 -12.93 24.28
N GLY A 152 -5.51 -12.70 25.58
CA GLY A 152 -6.19 -11.65 26.35
C GLY A 152 -6.07 -10.27 25.69
N HIS A 153 -4.98 -9.97 24.97
CA HIS A 153 -4.83 -8.71 24.26
C HIS A 153 -5.73 -8.62 23.02
N TYR A 154 -6.07 -9.73 22.36
CA TYR A 154 -6.96 -9.71 21.19
C TYR A 154 -8.45 -9.52 21.58
N ILE A 155 -8.88 -10.19 22.64
CA ILE A 155 -10.30 -10.26 23.04
C ILE A 155 -10.69 -9.07 23.93
N ALA A 156 -9.81 -8.64 24.83
CA ALA A 156 -10.15 -7.67 25.87
C ALA A 156 -10.54 -6.29 25.32
N LYS A 157 -11.20 -5.49 26.15
CA LYS A 157 -11.43 -4.07 25.85
C LYS A 157 -10.13 -3.30 26.13
N LEU A 158 -9.75 -2.38 25.23
CA LEU A 158 -8.65 -1.45 25.52
C LEU A 158 -9.06 -0.46 26.62
N ALA A 159 -8.14 -0.16 27.52
CA ALA A 159 -8.32 0.84 28.56
C ALA A 159 -8.39 2.26 27.96
N ASP A 160 -9.03 3.18 28.68
CA ASP A 160 -9.32 4.52 28.17
C ASP A 160 -8.05 5.32 27.86
N MET A 161 -7.02 5.11 28.67
CA MET A 161 -5.68 5.67 28.44
C MET A 161 -5.02 5.11 27.17
N GLU A 162 -5.20 3.82 26.88
CA GLU A 162 -4.65 3.20 25.66
C GLU A 162 -5.34 3.77 24.41
N VAL A 163 -6.66 3.90 24.45
CA VAL A 163 -7.44 4.53 23.38
C VAL A 163 -7.04 5.99 23.23
N TYR A 164 -6.82 6.71 24.34
CA TYR A 164 -6.34 8.09 24.33
C TYR A 164 -4.98 8.20 23.62
N HIS A 165 -4.02 7.34 23.95
CA HIS A 165 -2.71 7.31 23.30
C HIS A 165 -2.79 7.02 21.79
N LEU A 166 -3.69 6.11 21.39
CA LEU A 166 -3.90 5.75 20.00
C LEU A 166 -4.65 6.82 19.17
N THR A 167 -5.38 7.74 19.83
CA THR A 167 -6.24 8.72 19.12
C THR A 167 -5.79 10.17 19.24
N ARG A 168 -5.04 10.54 20.30
CA ARG A 168 -4.83 11.96 20.66
C ARG A 168 -3.42 12.50 20.74
N ILE A 169 -2.37 11.69 20.64
CA ILE A 169 -0.99 12.21 20.66
C ILE A 169 -0.72 13.07 19.40
N PRO A 170 -0.45 14.39 19.53
CA PRO A 170 -0.19 15.26 18.39
C PRO A 170 1.08 14.83 17.65
N ASN A 171 1.07 14.97 16.33
CA ASN A 171 2.19 14.84 15.40
C ASN A 171 2.73 13.46 14.98
N ARG A 172 2.39 12.28 15.57
CA ARG A 172 2.92 11.01 14.98
C ARG A 172 2.12 9.70 14.99
N CYS A 173 1.17 9.40 15.87
CA CYS A 173 0.93 7.97 16.14
C CYS A 173 -0.33 7.36 15.50
N GLY A 174 -1.56 7.74 15.86
CA GLY A 174 -2.76 6.94 15.57
C GLY A 174 -3.01 6.50 14.11
N ALA A 175 -3.23 7.45 13.20
CA ALA A 175 -3.62 7.14 11.82
C ALA A 175 -2.46 6.54 11.01
N SER A 176 -1.23 6.99 11.26
CA SER A 176 -0.04 6.40 10.64
C SER A 176 0.21 4.97 11.12
N TYR A 177 0.08 4.75 12.43
CA TYR A 177 0.19 3.45 13.08
C TYR A 177 -0.87 2.46 12.57
N TYR A 178 -2.13 2.91 12.49
CA TYR A 178 -3.21 2.11 11.93
C TYR A 178 -2.93 1.75 10.46
N ARG A 179 -2.60 2.72 9.60
CA ARG A 179 -2.30 2.45 8.19
C ARG A 179 -1.13 1.49 8.02
N SER A 180 -0.09 1.62 8.86
CA SER A 180 1.01 0.66 8.84
C SER A 180 0.54 -0.74 9.24
N SER A 181 -0.30 -0.86 10.26
CA SER A 181 -0.85 -2.16 10.69
C SER A 181 -1.80 -2.76 9.65
N TYR A 182 -2.58 -1.93 8.95
CA TYR A 182 -3.41 -2.34 7.82
C TYR A 182 -2.58 -2.88 6.65
N LYS A 183 -1.46 -2.21 6.32
CA LYS A 183 -0.50 -2.72 5.33
C LYS A 183 0.11 -4.04 5.77
N ASP A 184 0.57 -4.12 7.03
CA ASP A 184 1.16 -5.33 7.59
C ASP A 184 0.15 -6.49 7.56
N ALA A 185 -1.11 -6.26 7.95
CA ALA A 185 -2.20 -7.24 7.90
C ALA A 185 -2.45 -7.79 6.49
N ARG A 186 -2.42 -6.93 5.46
CA ARG A 186 -2.54 -7.36 4.05
C ARG A 186 -1.34 -8.14 3.53
N GLN A 187 -0.17 -7.97 4.15
CA GLN A 187 1.06 -8.69 3.78
C GLN A 187 1.24 -9.99 4.56
N ARG A 188 0.40 -10.26 5.57
CA ARG A 188 0.44 -11.52 6.32
C ARG A 188 0.22 -12.73 5.43
N LEU A 189 0.89 -13.82 5.77
CA LEU A 189 0.79 -15.07 5.02
C LEU A 189 -0.64 -15.62 5.08
N GLY A 190 -1.30 -15.53 6.24
CA GLY A 190 -2.68 -15.98 6.41
C GLY A 190 -3.67 -15.22 5.53
N TRP A 191 -3.45 -13.93 5.27
CA TRP A 191 -4.29 -13.16 4.35
C TRP A 191 -4.02 -13.50 2.88
N ARG A 192 -2.74 -13.61 2.50
CA ARG A 192 -2.35 -13.96 1.12
C ARG A 192 -2.84 -15.35 0.73
N SER A 193 -2.61 -16.33 1.60
CA SER A 193 -3.11 -17.70 1.42
C SER A 193 -4.63 -17.74 1.32
N PHE A 194 -5.35 -17.01 2.17
CA PHE A 194 -6.81 -16.90 2.07
C PHE A 194 -7.26 -16.34 0.71
N CYS A 195 -6.66 -15.24 0.25
CA CYS A 195 -6.96 -14.66 -1.06
C CYS A 195 -6.73 -15.64 -2.21
N GLU A 196 -5.63 -16.38 -2.16
CA GLU A 196 -5.30 -17.43 -3.13
C GLU A 196 -6.31 -18.58 -3.10
N ARG A 197 -6.70 -19.06 -1.92
CA ARG A 197 -7.71 -20.12 -1.77
C ARG A 197 -9.07 -19.69 -2.30
N ILE A 198 -9.50 -18.46 -2.06
CA ILE A 198 -10.72 -17.90 -2.69
C ILE A 198 -10.60 -17.93 -4.22
N ARG A 199 -9.47 -17.49 -4.77
CA ARG A 199 -9.23 -17.50 -6.22
C ARG A 199 -9.27 -18.91 -6.79
N SER A 200 -8.59 -19.85 -6.14
CA SER A 200 -8.56 -21.26 -6.53
C SER A 200 -9.94 -21.92 -6.43
N PHE A 201 -10.72 -21.60 -5.39
CA PHE A 201 -12.09 -22.07 -5.27
C PHE A 201 -12.97 -21.54 -6.41
N CYS A 202 -12.93 -20.23 -6.69
CA CYS A 202 -13.62 -19.64 -7.86
C CYS A 202 -13.19 -20.32 -9.17
N GLY A 203 -11.89 -20.59 -9.33
CA GLY A 203 -11.33 -21.32 -10.47
C GLY A 203 -11.87 -22.75 -10.59
N SER A 204 -12.00 -23.47 -9.47
CA SER A 204 -12.58 -24.82 -9.42
C SER A 204 -14.04 -24.86 -9.86
N LEU A 205 -14.76 -23.75 -9.70
CA LEU A 205 -16.13 -23.56 -10.18
C LEU A 205 -16.19 -23.12 -11.66
N GLY A 206 -15.04 -22.97 -12.31
CA GLY A 206 -14.92 -22.54 -13.70
C GLY A 206 -15.03 -21.03 -13.91
N LEU A 207 -14.75 -20.23 -12.88
CA LEU A 207 -14.80 -18.78 -12.90
C LEU A 207 -13.37 -18.21 -12.85
N TYR A 208 -12.93 -17.63 -13.96
CA TYR A 208 -11.61 -17.01 -14.07
C TYR A 208 -11.65 -15.63 -13.44
N THR A 209 -10.97 -15.49 -12.31
CA THR A 209 -10.87 -14.23 -11.56
C THR A 209 -9.48 -13.62 -11.76
N SER A 210 -9.42 -12.40 -12.30
CA SER A 210 -8.17 -11.69 -12.56
C SER A 210 -7.72 -10.80 -11.39
N THR A 211 -8.59 -10.62 -10.39
CA THR A 211 -8.32 -9.71 -9.27
C THR A 211 -7.78 -10.44 -8.04
N GLU A 212 -6.86 -9.76 -7.35
CA GLU A 212 -6.37 -10.17 -6.03
C GLU A 212 -7.36 -9.84 -4.90
N ASN A 213 -8.46 -9.14 -5.19
CA ASN A 213 -9.45 -8.79 -4.18
C ASN A 213 -10.46 -9.94 -3.98
N PRO A 214 -10.44 -10.63 -2.82
CA PRO A 214 -11.34 -11.76 -2.60
C PRO A 214 -12.82 -11.35 -2.56
N GLU A 215 -13.17 -10.15 -2.11
CA GLU A 215 -14.58 -9.68 -2.16
C GLU A 215 -15.08 -9.54 -3.58
N LYS A 216 -14.25 -9.02 -4.49
CA LYS A 216 -14.61 -8.90 -5.91
C LYS A 216 -14.78 -10.29 -6.53
N ASN A 217 -13.89 -11.23 -6.23
CA ASN A 217 -13.99 -12.62 -6.69
C ASN A 217 -15.31 -13.27 -6.24
N ILE A 218 -15.70 -13.07 -4.98
CA ILE A 218 -16.95 -13.61 -4.43
C ILE A 218 -18.18 -12.89 -5.01
N GLN A 219 -18.10 -11.58 -5.27
CA GLN A 219 -19.16 -10.84 -5.94
C GLN A 219 -19.35 -11.29 -7.39
N GLU A 220 -18.26 -11.53 -8.12
CA GLU A 220 -18.30 -12.12 -9.46
C GLU A 220 -18.90 -13.53 -9.43
N LEU A 221 -18.52 -14.35 -8.43
CA LEU A 221 -19.15 -15.65 -8.18
C LEU A 221 -20.66 -15.51 -7.97
N ARG A 222 -21.09 -14.57 -7.12
CA ARG A 222 -22.50 -14.29 -6.87
C ARG A 222 -23.26 -13.89 -8.13
N HIS A 223 -22.67 -13.04 -8.97
CA HIS A 223 -23.28 -12.57 -10.21
C HIS A 223 -23.41 -13.69 -11.25
N ASN A 224 -22.48 -14.64 -11.27
CA ASN A 224 -22.43 -15.74 -12.23
C ASN A 224 -23.03 -17.06 -11.71
N LEU A 225 -23.71 -17.07 -10.55
CA LEU A 225 -24.26 -18.29 -9.94
C LEU A 225 -25.16 -19.07 -10.90
N THR A 226 -26.08 -18.38 -11.58
CA THR A 226 -27.00 -19.02 -12.53
C THR A 226 -26.25 -19.73 -13.65
N SER A 227 -25.25 -19.06 -14.23
CA SER A 227 -24.42 -19.60 -15.32
C SER A 227 -23.60 -20.80 -14.86
N ILE A 228 -23.02 -20.75 -13.65
CA ILE A 228 -22.27 -21.87 -13.06
C ILE A 228 -23.19 -23.06 -12.80
N MET A 229 -24.36 -22.83 -12.21
CA MET A 229 -25.34 -23.88 -11.92
C MET A 229 -25.81 -24.56 -13.21
N MET A 230 -26.12 -23.77 -14.25
CA MET A 230 -26.47 -24.29 -15.56
C MET A 230 -25.33 -25.13 -16.15
N ARG A 231 -24.09 -24.62 -16.15
CA ARG A 231 -22.93 -25.37 -16.67
C ARG A 231 -22.75 -26.71 -15.96
N ARG A 232 -22.92 -26.76 -14.64
CA ARG A 232 -22.82 -28.00 -13.86
C ARG A 232 -23.94 -28.97 -14.19
N GLU A 233 -25.17 -28.49 -14.33
CA GLU A 233 -26.31 -29.32 -14.70
C GLU A 233 -26.12 -29.93 -16.09
N TRP A 234 -25.71 -29.12 -17.06
CA TRP A 234 -25.34 -29.56 -18.40
C TRP A 234 -24.22 -30.61 -18.37
N SER A 235 -23.15 -30.37 -17.59
CA SER A 235 -22.03 -31.32 -17.47
C SER A 235 -22.46 -32.64 -16.84
N ARG A 236 -23.33 -32.61 -15.81
CA ARG A 236 -23.89 -33.83 -15.20
C ARG A 236 -24.75 -34.62 -16.19
N ARG A 237 -25.59 -33.93 -16.98
CA ARG A 237 -26.40 -34.56 -18.04
C ARG A 237 -25.50 -35.21 -19.10
N LEU A 238 -24.49 -34.49 -19.59
CA LEU A 238 -23.52 -35.03 -20.54
C LEU A 238 -22.77 -36.26 -20.01
N ALA A 239 -22.32 -36.23 -18.75
CA ALA A 239 -21.64 -37.35 -18.12
C ALA A 239 -22.55 -38.59 -18.01
N ARG A 240 -23.79 -38.41 -17.53
CA ARG A 240 -24.80 -39.49 -17.48
C ARG A 240 -25.06 -40.08 -18.86
N ASN A 241 -25.23 -39.22 -19.87
CA ASN A 241 -25.47 -39.65 -21.24
C ASN A 241 -24.27 -40.43 -21.81
N THR A 242 -23.05 -39.99 -21.52
CA THR A 242 -21.84 -40.68 -21.96
C THR A 242 -21.74 -42.08 -21.37
N VAL A 243 -22.09 -42.24 -20.09
CA VAL A 243 -22.17 -43.56 -19.44
C VAL A 243 -23.25 -44.42 -20.11
N LEU A 244 -24.45 -43.86 -20.30
CA LEU A 244 -25.57 -44.55 -20.94
C LEU A 244 -25.22 -45.03 -22.35
N ILE A 245 -24.58 -44.19 -23.17
CA ILE A 245 -24.12 -44.56 -24.51
C ILE A 245 -23.10 -45.70 -24.46
N ARG A 246 -22.14 -45.65 -23.53
CA ARG A 246 -21.13 -46.71 -23.36
C ARG A 246 -21.75 -48.03 -22.91
N THR A 247 -22.71 -48.00 -21.98
CA THR A 247 -23.41 -49.21 -21.51
C THR A 247 -24.25 -49.80 -22.63
N THR A 248 -25.06 -48.99 -23.31
CA THR A 248 -25.88 -49.45 -24.44
C THR A 248 -25.02 -50.05 -25.56
N LYS A 249 -23.87 -49.43 -25.88
CA LYS A 249 -22.94 -50.00 -26.88
C LYS A 249 -22.38 -51.37 -26.48
N LYS A 250 -22.06 -51.55 -25.19
CA LYS A 250 -21.60 -52.85 -24.67
C LYS A 250 -22.71 -53.91 -24.73
N ASP A 251 -23.93 -53.52 -24.37
CA ASP A 251 -25.09 -54.41 -24.38
C ASP A 251 -25.44 -54.85 -25.82
N VAL A 252 -25.42 -53.93 -26.78
CA VAL A 252 -25.58 -54.23 -28.22
C VAL A 252 -24.53 -55.25 -28.68
N LYS A 253 -23.25 -55.03 -28.35
CA LYS A 253 -22.17 -55.95 -28.74
C LYS A 253 -22.36 -57.35 -28.12
N ARG A 254 -22.77 -57.42 -26.86
CA ARG A 254 -23.04 -58.69 -26.17
C ARG A 254 -24.21 -59.45 -26.79
N ILE A 255 -25.26 -58.74 -27.20
CA ILE A 255 -26.41 -59.35 -27.89
C ILE A 255 -25.98 -59.85 -29.28
N ASP A 256 -25.25 -59.03 -30.03
CA ASP A 256 -24.73 -59.39 -31.35
C ASP A 256 -23.83 -60.63 -31.28
N GLU A 257 -22.91 -60.70 -30.30
CA GLU A 257 -22.05 -61.87 -30.04
C GLU A 257 -22.86 -63.13 -29.66
N ARG A 258 -23.91 -63.02 -28.85
CA ARG A 258 -24.79 -64.16 -28.49
C ARG A 258 -25.59 -64.67 -29.68
N VAL A 259 -26.08 -63.75 -30.52
CA VAL A 259 -26.83 -64.08 -31.73
C VAL A 259 -25.92 -64.73 -32.79
N THR A 260 -24.72 -64.19 -33.00
CA THR A 260 -23.75 -64.69 -34.00
C THR A 260 -23.05 -65.99 -33.57
N SER A 261 -22.82 -66.20 -32.27
CA SER A 261 -22.25 -67.46 -31.75
C SER A 261 -23.25 -68.62 -31.70
N GLY A 262 -24.51 -68.39 -32.06
CA GLY A 262 -25.56 -69.42 -31.99
C GLY A 262 -25.91 -69.84 -30.57
N ALA A 263 -25.47 -69.13 -29.52
CA ALA A 263 -25.67 -69.48 -28.12
C ALA A 263 -27.11 -69.29 -27.61
N VAL A 264 -28.05 -68.89 -28.48
CA VAL A 264 -29.48 -68.75 -28.15
C VAL A 264 -30.18 -70.08 -28.47
N HIS A 265 -30.15 -71.04 -27.54
CA HIS A 265 -30.88 -72.30 -27.66
C HIS A 265 -31.90 -72.43 -26.52
N GLY A 266 -33.18 -72.53 -26.87
CA GLY A 266 -34.31 -72.64 -25.94
C GLY A 266 -35.19 -71.38 -25.87
N ASP A 267 -36.51 -71.58 -25.72
CA ASP A 267 -37.53 -70.52 -25.71
C ASP A 267 -37.29 -69.46 -24.63
N GLU A 268 -36.69 -69.85 -23.50
CA GLU A 268 -36.42 -68.95 -22.37
C GLU A 268 -35.28 -67.96 -22.68
N ALA A 269 -34.22 -68.41 -23.32
CA ALA A 269 -33.11 -67.56 -23.78
C ALA A 269 -33.54 -66.60 -24.90
N ILE A 270 -34.46 -67.04 -25.77
CA ILE A 270 -35.07 -66.18 -26.81
C ILE A 270 -35.91 -65.08 -26.15
N LYS A 271 -36.71 -65.43 -25.13
CA LYS A 271 -37.56 -64.49 -24.41
C LYS A 271 -36.74 -63.45 -23.63
N GLU A 272 -35.65 -63.87 -22.99
CA GLU A 272 -34.73 -62.97 -22.27
C GLU A 272 -34.01 -62.01 -23.23
N THR A 273 -33.50 -62.52 -24.35
CA THR A 273 -32.88 -61.69 -25.39
C THR A 273 -33.88 -60.68 -25.98
N LYS A 274 -35.15 -61.06 -26.14
CA LYS A 274 -36.21 -60.17 -26.63
C LYS A 274 -36.53 -59.04 -25.64
N LEU A 275 -36.54 -59.34 -24.33
CA LEU A 275 -36.72 -58.33 -23.29
C LEU A 275 -35.55 -57.34 -23.24
N GLU A 276 -34.31 -57.83 -23.36
CA GLU A 276 -33.13 -56.97 -23.43
C GLU A 276 -33.14 -56.07 -24.68
N VAL A 277 -33.57 -56.60 -25.84
CA VAL A 277 -33.73 -55.81 -27.07
C VAL A 277 -34.82 -54.73 -26.90
N GLN A 278 -35.94 -55.04 -26.25
CA GLN A 278 -36.99 -54.05 -25.97
C GLN A 278 -36.50 -52.94 -25.03
N GLU A 279 -35.77 -53.29 -23.96
CA GLU A 279 -35.18 -52.29 -23.05
C GLU A 279 -34.09 -51.45 -23.75
N MET A 280 -33.32 -52.03 -24.66
CA MET A 280 -32.38 -51.26 -25.48
C MET A 280 -33.10 -50.31 -26.43
N SER A 281 -34.16 -50.75 -27.12
CA SER A 281 -34.96 -49.88 -27.99
C SER A 281 -35.52 -48.68 -27.22
N ARG A 282 -36.03 -48.91 -26.01
CA ARG A 282 -36.49 -47.83 -25.11
C ARG A 282 -35.37 -46.84 -24.77
N ARG A 283 -34.17 -47.32 -24.44
CA ARG A 283 -32.99 -46.46 -24.16
C ARG A 283 -32.50 -45.71 -25.41
N VAL A 284 -32.61 -46.31 -26.60
CA VAL A 284 -32.28 -45.66 -27.87
C VAL A 284 -33.29 -44.56 -28.20
N GLU A 285 -34.58 -44.77 -27.95
CA GLU A 285 -35.61 -43.73 -28.08
C GLU A 285 -35.38 -42.56 -27.12
N GLU A 286 -35.00 -42.82 -25.86
CA GLU A 286 -34.59 -41.79 -24.89
C GLU A 286 -33.37 -40.99 -25.39
N LEU A 287 -32.38 -41.66 -26.00
CA LEU A 287 -31.21 -41.02 -26.60
C LEU A 287 -31.57 -40.22 -27.88
N GLN A 288 -32.53 -40.69 -28.68
CA GLN A 288 -33.01 -40.01 -29.88
C GLN A 288 -33.78 -38.73 -29.56
N LEU A 289 -34.63 -38.74 -28.53
CA LEU A 289 -35.30 -37.52 -28.01
C LEU A 289 -34.30 -36.46 -27.53
N MET A 290 -33.09 -36.87 -27.15
CA MET A 290 -32.01 -36.00 -26.68
C MET A 290 -31.01 -35.59 -27.77
N SER A 291 -31.06 -36.23 -28.95
CA SER A 291 -30.23 -35.91 -30.13
C SER A 291 -30.35 -34.44 -30.60
N PRO A 292 -31.55 -33.82 -30.63
CA PRO A 292 -31.70 -32.40 -30.96
C PRO A 292 -30.94 -31.49 -29.99
N LEU A 293 -30.94 -31.79 -28.69
CA LEU A 293 -30.24 -31.00 -27.67
C LEU A 293 -28.71 -31.12 -27.81
N LEU A 294 -28.19 -32.30 -28.13
CA LEU A 294 -26.77 -32.53 -28.39
C LEU A 294 -26.30 -31.86 -29.69
N ASN A 295 -27.12 -31.91 -30.75
CA ASN A 295 -26.84 -31.23 -32.01
C ASN A 295 -26.91 -29.70 -31.84
N GLN A 296 -27.89 -29.19 -31.09
CA GLN A 296 -28.00 -27.77 -30.77
C GLN A 296 -26.83 -27.29 -29.89
N ALA A 297 -26.38 -28.09 -28.93
CA ALA A 297 -25.19 -27.79 -28.13
C ALA A 297 -23.91 -27.79 -28.97
N ARG A 298 -23.78 -28.74 -29.91
CA ARG A 298 -22.66 -28.81 -30.85
C ARG A 298 -22.65 -27.60 -31.80
N GLN A 299 -23.83 -27.22 -32.31
CA GLN A 299 -23.99 -26.06 -33.18
C GLN A 299 -23.67 -24.75 -32.44
N ARG A 300 -24.20 -24.56 -31.23
CA ARG A 300 -23.83 -23.43 -30.36
C ARG A 300 -22.35 -23.40 -30.01
N SER A 301 -21.70 -24.55 -29.82
CA SER A 301 -20.26 -24.62 -29.58
C SER A 301 -19.45 -24.13 -30.79
N VAL A 302 -19.89 -24.44 -32.01
CA VAL A 302 -19.27 -23.96 -33.25
C VAL A 302 -19.50 -22.46 -33.42
N GLU A 303 -20.71 -21.98 -33.16
CA GLU A 303 -21.06 -20.55 -33.17
C GLU A 303 -20.21 -19.76 -32.17
N LEU A 304 -20.15 -20.19 -30.90
CA LEU A 304 -19.31 -19.58 -29.87
C LEU A 304 -17.83 -19.59 -30.26
N SER A 305 -17.33 -20.68 -30.84
CA SER A 305 -15.94 -20.75 -31.32
C SER A 305 -15.66 -19.72 -32.42
N ASN A 306 -16.61 -19.49 -33.32
CA ASN A 306 -16.50 -18.47 -34.36
C ASN A 306 -16.59 -17.05 -33.78
N GLU A 307 -17.49 -16.81 -32.82
CA GLU A 307 -17.57 -15.55 -32.08
C GLU A 307 -16.28 -15.24 -31.33
N PHE A 308 -15.70 -16.22 -30.64
CA PHE A 308 -14.40 -16.07 -29.97
C PHE A 308 -13.28 -15.73 -30.96
N LYS A 309 -13.27 -16.34 -32.15
CA LYS A 309 -12.29 -16.04 -33.21
C LYS A 309 -12.46 -14.60 -33.73
N ASN A 310 -13.71 -14.16 -33.91
CA ASN A 310 -14.04 -12.80 -34.33
C ASN A 310 -13.65 -11.77 -33.26
N LEU A 311 -13.98 -12.04 -31.99
CA LEU A 311 -13.60 -11.21 -30.84
C LEU A 311 -12.08 -11.11 -30.71
N ARG A 312 -11.36 -12.22 -30.83
CA ARG A 312 -9.89 -12.23 -30.78
C ARG A 312 -9.27 -11.36 -31.88
N THR A 313 -9.84 -11.42 -33.08
CA THR A 313 -9.41 -10.60 -34.22
C THR A 313 -9.71 -9.11 -33.99
N ALA A 314 -10.90 -8.79 -33.47
CA ALA A 314 -11.31 -7.42 -33.14
C ALA A 314 -10.44 -6.82 -32.02
N CYS A 315 -10.18 -7.58 -30.95
CA CYS A 315 -9.28 -7.19 -29.88
C CYS A 315 -7.87 -6.95 -30.41
N GLY A 316 -7.33 -7.82 -31.27
CA GLY A 316 -6.02 -7.62 -31.92
C GLY A 316 -5.92 -6.29 -32.66
N LYS A 317 -6.93 -5.96 -33.47
CA LYS A 317 -7.01 -4.66 -34.17
C LYS A 317 -7.10 -3.47 -33.20
N MET A 318 -7.82 -3.62 -32.09
CA MET A 318 -7.94 -2.56 -31.08
C MET A 318 -6.61 -2.33 -30.34
N THR A 319 -5.91 -3.41 -29.98
CA THR A 319 -4.58 -3.31 -29.34
C THR A 319 -3.55 -2.66 -30.25
N GLU A 320 -3.57 -2.97 -31.55
CA GLU A 320 -2.68 -2.34 -32.53
C GLU A 320 -2.98 -0.84 -32.68
N ARG A 321 -4.26 -0.45 -32.77
CA ARG A 321 -4.67 0.97 -32.75
C ARG A 321 -4.22 1.70 -31.49
N LEU A 322 -4.34 1.07 -30.33
CA LEU A 322 -3.90 1.64 -29.06
C LEU A 322 -2.38 1.81 -29.02
N ALA A 323 -1.62 0.81 -29.49
CA ALA A 323 -0.17 0.91 -29.60
C ALA A 323 0.25 2.09 -30.49
N CYS A 324 -0.37 2.26 -31.66
CA CYS A 324 -0.12 3.42 -32.52
C CYS A 324 -0.49 4.76 -31.85
N ARG A 325 -1.57 4.83 -31.07
CA ARG A 325 -1.96 6.04 -30.33
C ARG A 325 -0.95 6.38 -29.23
N ILE A 326 -0.50 5.38 -28.48
CA ILE A 326 0.51 5.55 -27.43
C ILE A 326 1.81 6.06 -28.05
N GLN A 327 2.26 5.44 -29.14
CA GLN A 327 3.48 5.85 -29.84
C GLN A 327 3.40 7.33 -30.30
N ARG A 328 2.29 7.73 -30.93
CA ARG A 328 2.08 9.14 -31.33
C ARG A 328 2.05 10.09 -30.13
N SER A 329 1.42 9.66 -29.02
CA SER A 329 1.37 10.44 -27.78
C SER A 329 2.75 10.62 -27.17
N ASP A 330 3.58 9.58 -27.19
CA ASP A 330 4.97 9.61 -26.72
C ASP A 330 5.83 10.54 -27.57
N GLU A 331 5.68 10.49 -28.90
CA GLU A 331 6.35 11.40 -29.82
C GLU A 331 5.95 12.87 -29.57
N THR A 332 4.65 13.12 -29.38
CA THR A 332 4.14 14.46 -29.03
C THR A 332 4.66 14.94 -27.68
N SER A 333 4.69 14.05 -26.68
CA SER A 333 5.19 14.36 -25.33
C SER A 333 6.69 14.67 -25.35
N LYS A 334 7.48 13.93 -26.14
CA LYS A 334 8.91 14.21 -26.33
C LYS A 334 9.14 15.58 -26.96
N GLN A 335 8.34 15.94 -27.97
CA GLN A 335 8.38 17.28 -28.58
C GLN A 335 8.02 18.38 -27.57
N LEU A 336 6.98 18.18 -26.75
CA LEU A 336 6.61 19.15 -25.71
C LEU A 336 7.69 19.29 -24.63
N ILE A 337 8.28 18.19 -24.17
CA ILE A 337 9.39 18.21 -23.21
C ILE A 337 10.57 18.98 -23.78
N GLN A 338 10.87 18.80 -25.08
CA GLN A 338 11.95 19.51 -25.74
C GLN A 338 11.64 21.01 -25.88
N SER A 339 10.40 21.39 -26.20
CA SER A 339 9.95 22.78 -26.20
C SER A 339 10.08 23.43 -24.83
N LEU A 340 9.59 22.77 -23.78
CA LEU A 340 9.67 23.27 -22.40
C LEU A 340 11.11 23.40 -21.93
N ARG A 341 12.00 22.49 -22.32
CA ARG A 341 13.44 22.63 -22.02
C ARG A 341 14.04 23.88 -22.64
N SER A 342 13.71 24.17 -23.89
CA SER A 342 14.15 25.38 -24.58
C SER A 342 13.61 26.65 -23.92
N GLU A 343 12.32 26.66 -23.54
CA GLU A 343 11.70 27.79 -22.82
C GLU A 343 12.32 28.01 -21.44
N VAL A 344 12.57 26.94 -20.69
CA VAL A 344 13.26 27.04 -19.39
C VAL A 344 14.68 27.56 -19.58
N GLU A 345 15.40 27.14 -20.62
CA GLU A 345 16.74 27.64 -20.92
C GLU A 345 16.72 29.14 -21.28
N GLU A 346 15.73 29.60 -22.06
CA GLU A 346 15.53 31.03 -22.32
C GLU A 346 15.20 31.81 -21.05
N LEU A 347 14.28 31.31 -20.21
CA LEU A 347 13.92 31.95 -18.95
C LEU A 347 15.13 32.02 -18.01
N LEU A 348 15.94 30.96 -17.92
CA LEU A 348 17.17 30.96 -17.15
C LEU A 348 18.18 32.00 -17.67
N LYS A 349 18.31 32.16 -18.99
CA LYS A 349 19.10 33.24 -19.59
C LYS A 349 18.53 34.61 -19.19
N GLN A 350 17.22 34.81 -19.30
CA GLN A 350 16.56 36.07 -18.92
C GLN A 350 16.71 36.38 -17.42
N PHE A 351 16.64 35.37 -16.55
CA PHE A 351 16.92 35.50 -15.12
C PHE A 351 18.39 35.82 -14.85
N ALA A 352 19.32 35.20 -15.58
CA ALA A 352 20.73 35.55 -15.49
C ALA A 352 20.97 37.02 -15.91
N TYR A 353 20.27 37.52 -16.93
CA TYR A 353 20.32 38.94 -17.32
C TYR A 353 19.60 39.87 -16.34
N SER A 354 18.57 39.38 -15.63
CA SER A 354 17.82 40.16 -14.63
C SER A 354 18.57 40.24 -13.28
N ASN A 355 19.30 39.20 -12.90
CA ASN A 355 20.15 39.19 -11.70
C ASN A 355 21.36 40.14 -11.83
N VAL A 356 21.76 40.50 -13.06
CA VAL A 356 22.77 41.57 -13.29
C VAL A 356 22.22 42.95 -12.87
N ARG A 357 20.89 43.12 -12.75
CA ARG A 357 20.28 44.36 -12.21
C ARG A 357 20.10 44.38 -10.68
N GLU A 358 20.28 43.26 -9.98
CA GLU A 358 20.26 43.17 -8.51
C GLU A 358 21.67 43.24 -7.88
N GLU A 359 22.65 43.83 -8.56
CA GLU A 359 24.03 44.02 -8.07
C GLU A 359 24.18 44.96 -6.83
N GLY A 360 23.09 45.36 -6.17
CA GLY A 360 23.12 46.33 -5.07
C GLY A 360 22.92 45.79 -3.66
N TYR A 361 22.28 44.62 -3.47
CA TYR A 361 21.76 44.26 -2.15
C TYR A 361 22.25 42.89 -1.67
N ILE A 362 22.91 42.88 -0.52
CA ILE A 362 23.20 41.64 0.21
C ILE A 362 21.87 41.02 0.66
N THR A 363 21.62 39.78 0.23
CA THR A 363 20.46 39.00 0.67
C THR A 363 20.55 38.71 2.17
N ALA A 364 19.40 38.47 2.80
CA ALA A 364 19.34 38.07 4.20
C ALA A 364 20.20 36.83 4.52
N GLU A 365 20.27 35.91 3.56
CA GLU A 365 21.11 34.71 3.64
C GLU A 365 22.59 35.09 3.71
N ALA A 366 23.04 36.05 2.90
CA ALA A 366 24.41 36.54 2.94
C ALA A 366 24.74 37.26 4.27
N LEU A 367 23.78 37.94 4.93
CA LEU A 367 23.98 38.47 6.29
C LEU A 367 24.15 37.37 7.34
N VAL A 368 23.34 36.31 7.26
CA VAL A 368 23.44 35.15 8.15
C VAL A 368 24.77 34.44 7.95
N LEU A 369 25.20 34.25 6.70
CA LEU A 369 26.47 33.62 6.36
C LEU A 369 27.67 34.46 6.82
N CYS A 370 27.63 35.79 6.61
CA CYS A 370 28.66 36.69 7.13
C CYS A 370 28.69 36.59 8.66
N ARG A 371 27.54 36.68 9.33
CA ARG A 371 27.46 36.56 10.79
C ARG A 371 28.10 35.27 11.28
N TRP A 372 27.74 34.14 10.69
CA TRP A 372 28.30 32.85 11.03
C TRP A 372 29.83 32.83 10.85
N LEU A 373 30.34 33.42 9.76
CA LEU A 373 31.79 33.53 9.51
C LEU A 373 32.49 34.31 10.63
N LEU A 374 31.93 35.45 11.07
CA LEU A 374 32.51 36.25 12.17
C LEU A 374 32.65 35.45 13.48
N GLU A 375 31.78 34.46 13.72
CA GLU A 375 31.78 33.62 14.92
C GLU A 375 32.83 32.50 14.87
N HIS A 376 33.17 32.02 13.68
CA HIS A 376 33.95 30.78 13.47
C HIS A 376 35.35 31.03 12.88
N LEU A 377 35.56 32.16 12.23
CA LEU A 377 36.84 32.54 11.63
C LEU A 377 37.94 32.82 12.69
N PRO A 378 37.68 33.58 13.78
CA PRO A 378 38.67 33.73 14.86
C PRO A 378 38.93 32.37 15.52
N ALA A 379 40.18 31.89 15.49
CA ALA A 379 40.57 30.58 16.02
C ALA A 379 40.07 30.38 17.48
N ALA A 380 39.55 29.19 17.77
CA ALA A 380 39.10 28.81 19.10
C ALA A 380 40.29 28.60 20.03
N ARG A 381 40.82 29.69 20.61
CA ARG A 381 41.59 29.56 21.85
C ARG A 381 40.61 29.48 23.02
N LEU A 382 40.87 28.55 23.92
CA LEU A 382 40.12 28.33 25.16
C LEU A 382 40.17 29.60 26.01
N THR A 383 39.08 30.37 26.05
CA THR A 383 38.76 31.37 27.09
C THR A 383 37.32 31.86 26.87
N GLN A 384 36.61 32.17 27.97
CA GLN A 384 35.19 32.55 28.04
C GLN A 384 34.84 33.91 27.37
N GLU A 385 35.52 34.31 26.30
CA GLU A 385 35.30 35.61 25.66
C GLU A 385 34.11 35.61 24.69
N SER A 386 33.33 36.70 24.71
CA SER A 386 32.21 36.88 23.78
C SER A 386 32.69 36.91 22.32
N PHE A 387 31.87 36.39 21.39
CA PHE A 387 32.16 36.40 19.95
C PHE A 387 32.45 37.82 19.40
N SER A 388 31.80 38.85 19.95
CA SER A 388 32.08 40.26 19.59
C SER A 388 33.52 40.65 19.90
N LEU A 389 34.03 40.28 21.06
CA LEU A 389 35.39 40.60 21.47
C LEU A 389 36.42 39.82 20.63
N ARG A 390 36.17 38.54 20.39
CA ARG A 390 37.01 37.69 19.52
C ARG A 390 37.11 38.25 18.11
N TRP A 391 35.97 38.66 17.52
CA TRP A 391 35.96 39.29 16.21
C TRP A 391 36.76 40.60 16.21
N LYS A 392 36.56 41.47 17.22
CA LYS A 392 37.31 42.74 17.33
C LYS A 392 38.82 42.52 17.37
N GLN A 393 39.29 41.55 18.16
CA GLN A 393 40.71 41.22 18.25
C GLN A 393 41.24 40.65 16.93
N PHE A 394 40.51 39.71 16.33
CA PHE A 394 40.86 39.14 15.03
C PHE A 394 40.94 40.21 13.95
N TRP A 395 39.92 41.06 13.85
CA TRP A 395 39.85 42.15 12.88
C TRP A 395 41.05 43.08 13.00
N ARG A 396 41.36 43.58 14.20
CA ARG A 396 42.51 44.47 14.43
C ARG A 396 43.82 43.82 14.00
N ARG A 397 44.02 42.56 14.35
CA ARG A 397 45.21 41.80 13.94
C ARG A 397 45.33 41.70 12.42
N GLN A 398 44.24 41.36 11.73
CA GLN A 398 44.24 41.23 10.27
C GLN A 398 44.36 42.58 9.57
N TRP A 399 43.77 43.63 10.12
CA TRP A 399 43.92 45.00 9.62
C TRP A 399 45.37 45.46 9.69
N ASP A 400 46.02 45.29 10.84
CA ASP A 400 47.43 45.64 11.04
C ASP A 400 48.36 44.80 10.15
N GLN A 401 48.07 43.49 10.00
CA GLN A 401 48.82 42.60 9.14
C GLN A 401 48.69 43.00 7.66
N CYS A 402 47.48 43.30 7.20
CA CYS A 402 47.23 43.76 5.84
C CYS A 402 47.93 45.10 5.58
N LYS A 403 47.91 46.03 6.54
CA LYS A 403 48.57 47.35 6.43
C LYS A 403 50.10 47.22 6.31
N LYS A 404 50.69 46.24 7.00
CA LYS A 404 52.14 45.96 6.98
C LYS A 404 52.59 45.23 5.72
N VAL A 405 51.91 44.14 5.34
CA VAL A 405 52.39 43.21 4.30
C VAL A 405 51.82 43.54 2.92
N ARG A 406 50.66 44.23 2.86
CA ARG A 406 50.06 44.74 1.62
C ARG A 406 49.90 43.70 0.51
N ARG A 407 49.23 42.59 0.82
CA ARG A 407 48.93 41.52 -0.15
C ARG A 407 47.61 41.79 -0.86
N ALA A 408 47.63 41.78 -2.19
CA ALA A 408 46.43 41.95 -3.01
C ALA A 408 45.40 40.82 -2.81
N SER A 409 45.85 39.63 -2.42
CA SER A 409 44.99 38.47 -2.14
C SER A 409 44.28 38.54 -0.78
N HIS A 410 44.69 39.44 0.12
CA HIS A 410 44.10 39.55 1.44
C HIS A 410 42.73 40.24 1.34
N PRO A 411 41.67 39.72 2.00
CA PRO A 411 40.33 40.31 1.90
C PRO A 411 40.32 41.82 2.15
N LEU A 412 40.99 42.29 3.22
CA LEU A 412 41.00 43.71 3.59
C LEU A 412 41.83 44.63 2.68
N TRP A 413 42.46 44.13 1.61
CA TRP A 413 43.34 44.90 0.74
C TRP A 413 42.71 46.20 0.21
N GLU A 414 41.46 46.11 -0.27
CA GLU A 414 40.73 47.25 -0.83
C GLU A 414 40.25 48.25 0.23
N LEU A 415 40.28 47.87 1.51
CA LEU A 415 39.70 48.66 2.61
C LEU A 415 40.78 49.32 3.48
N VAL A 416 41.96 48.72 3.58
CA VAL A 416 42.98 49.04 4.59
C VAL A 416 43.52 50.49 4.56
N ASN A 417 43.28 51.22 3.48
CA ASN A 417 43.71 52.61 3.31
C ASN A 417 42.71 53.64 3.88
N ASP A 418 41.50 53.22 4.25
CA ASP A 418 40.47 54.10 4.81
C ASP A 418 40.05 53.65 6.21
N GLU A 419 40.38 54.47 7.20
CA GLU A 419 40.13 54.20 8.62
C GLU A 419 38.64 54.12 8.96
N ARG A 420 37.75 54.65 8.10
CA ARG A 420 36.29 54.49 8.26
C ARG A 420 35.90 53.01 8.25
N PHE A 421 36.46 52.21 7.33
CA PHE A 421 36.17 50.78 7.25
C PHE A 421 36.76 49.99 8.42
N ASN A 422 37.85 50.48 9.04
CA ASN A 422 38.35 49.88 10.28
C ASN A 422 37.32 50.02 11.41
N ARG A 423 36.75 51.22 11.57
CA ARG A 423 35.71 51.48 12.60
C ARG A 423 34.47 50.62 12.38
N VAL A 424 34.05 50.46 11.12
CA VAL A 424 32.93 49.60 10.75
C VAL A 424 33.25 48.14 11.05
N GLY A 425 34.40 47.63 10.59
CA GLY A 425 34.79 46.24 10.80
C GLY A 425 34.89 45.84 12.27
N VAL A 426 35.43 46.72 13.14
CA VAL A 426 35.48 46.51 14.59
C VAL A 426 34.07 46.40 15.20
N LYS A 427 33.08 47.13 14.67
CA LYS A 427 31.70 47.12 15.17
C LYS A 427 30.78 46.12 14.44
N LEU A 428 31.24 45.53 13.35
CA LEU A 428 30.44 44.73 12.42
C LEU A 428 29.66 43.60 13.08
N TYR A 429 30.27 42.91 14.04
CA TYR A 429 29.57 41.87 14.82
C TYR A 429 28.33 42.44 15.52
N GLY A 430 28.44 43.59 16.19
CA GLY A 430 27.29 44.23 16.86
C GLY A 430 26.22 44.61 15.84
N THR A 431 26.62 45.28 14.76
CA THR A 431 25.73 45.72 13.68
C THR A 431 24.96 44.56 13.05
N LEU A 432 25.61 43.44 12.74
CA LEU A 432 24.94 42.26 12.20
C LEU A 432 24.02 41.58 13.23
N SER A 433 24.42 41.53 14.51
CA SER A 433 23.57 40.97 15.57
C SER A 433 22.27 41.74 15.67
N GLU A 434 22.38 43.07 15.72
CA GLU A 434 21.23 43.97 15.85
C GLU A 434 20.31 43.88 14.64
N ARG A 435 20.88 43.84 13.43
CA ARG A 435 20.12 43.70 12.18
C ARG A 435 19.40 42.36 12.10
N LEU A 436 20.03 41.27 12.52
CA LEU A 436 19.42 39.93 12.56
C LEU A 436 18.37 39.79 13.67
N HIS A 437 18.56 40.44 14.83
CA HIS A 437 17.56 40.46 15.89
C HIS A 437 16.29 41.21 15.49
N HIS A 438 16.42 42.28 14.69
CA HIS A 438 15.28 43.06 14.18
C HIS A 438 14.84 42.63 12.77
N TYR A 439 15.26 41.44 12.30
CA TYR A 439 15.07 40.99 10.93
C TYR A 439 13.60 40.98 10.46
N GLY A 440 12.63 40.80 11.36
CA GLY A 440 11.21 40.87 11.02
C GLY A 440 10.72 42.28 10.64
N HIS A 441 11.36 43.34 11.10
CA HIS A 441 10.95 44.74 10.87
C HIS A 441 11.87 45.49 9.91
N GLN A 442 13.08 44.98 9.69
CA GLN A 442 14.15 45.61 8.92
C GLN A 442 14.46 44.85 7.61
N ARG A 443 13.52 44.01 7.17
CA ARG A 443 13.65 43.21 5.96
C ARG A 443 13.46 44.10 4.74
N GLY A 444 14.55 44.36 4.02
CA GLY A 444 14.53 45.12 2.77
C GLY A 444 15.11 46.53 2.88
N ASP A 445 15.33 47.07 4.09
CA ASP A 445 16.04 48.36 4.17
C ASP A 445 17.53 48.20 3.87
N GLU A 446 18.05 49.22 3.21
CA GLU A 446 19.45 49.29 2.80
C GLU A 446 20.38 49.31 4.01
N LEU A 447 21.50 48.60 3.89
CA LEU A 447 22.59 48.76 4.83
C LEU A 447 23.30 50.09 4.53
N HIS A 448 23.82 50.72 5.58
CA HIS A 448 24.73 51.84 5.41
C HIS A 448 25.85 51.46 4.44
N ALA A 449 26.15 52.31 3.46
CA ALA A 449 27.08 52.01 2.36
C ALA A 449 28.43 51.47 2.85
N ASP A 450 28.98 52.03 3.93
CA ASP A 450 30.24 51.55 4.50
C ASP A 450 30.14 50.12 5.10
N VAL A 451 28.98 49.74 5.66
CA VAL A 451 28.73 48.39 6.19
C VAL A 451 28.61 47.41 5.03
N GLN A 452 27.85 47.79 4.00
CA GLN A 452 27.69 47.02 2.76
C GLN A 452 29.06 46.75 2.13
N ARG A 453 29.88 47.78 1.96
CA ARG A 453 31.23 47.68 1.39
C ARG A 453 32.16 46.77 2.19
N VAL A 454 32.09 46.80 3.52
CA VAL A 454 32.86 45.88 4.37
C VAL A 454 32.37 44.44 4.17
N LEU A 455 31.06 44.21 4.13
CA LEU A 455 30.48 42.87 3.96
C LEU A 455 30.81 42.25 2.60
N ASP A 456 30.76 43.03 1.52
CA ASP A 456 31.06 42.56 0.16
C ASP A 456 32.48 41.98 0.05
N VAL A 457 33.41 42.56 0.81
CA VAL A 457 34.80 42.15 0.85
C VAL A 457 35.00 40.90 1.72
N ILE A 458 34.29 40.80 2.85
CA ILE A 458 34.51 39.73 3.84
C ILE A 458 33.59 38.53 3.68
N ARG A 459 32.59 38.59 2.79
CA ARG A 459 31.65 37.51 2.57
C ARG A 459 32.39 36.19 2.24
N PRO A 460 31.83 35.03 2.63
CA PRO A 460 32.40 33.74 2.27
C PRO A 460 32.45 33.56 0.75
N VAL A 461 33.59 33.11 0.24
CA VAL A 461 33.84 32.81 -1.17
C VAL A 461 34.03 31.30 -1.38
N HIS A 462 34.53 30.58 -0.36
CA HIS A 462 34.76 29.15 -0.42
C HIS A 462 33.62 28.35 0.23
N TYR A 463 33.08 27.38 -0.50
CA TYR A 463 32.02 26.48 -0.08
C TYR A 463 32.42 25.02 -0.34
N ASP A 464 31.98 24.11 0.52
CA ASP A 464 32.17 22.66 0.38
C ASP A 464 31.17 22.04 -0.62
N ASP A 465 31.34 20.75 -0.93
CA ASP A 465 30.48 20.00 -1.85
C ASP A 465 29.01 19.93 -1.40
N ASN A 466 28.71 20.27 -0.14
CA ASN A 466 27.36 20.31 0.42
C ASN A 466 26.79 21.74 0.43
N GLY A 467 27.49 22.73 -0.16
CA GLY A 467 27.09 24.12 -0.20
C GLY A 467 27.23 24.87 1.14
N LYS A 468 28.00 24.34 2.10
CA LYS A 468 28.32 25.01 3.38
C LYS A 468 29.64 25.76 3.28
N VAL A 469 29.82 26.81 4.08
CA VAL A 469 31.07 27.60 4.08
C VAL A 469 32.26 26.72 4.48
N ASP A 470 33.26 26.65 3.62
CA ASP A 470 34.53 25.95 3.90
C ASP A 470 35.41 26.84 4.79
N LEU A 471 35.36 26.56 6.09
CA LEU A 471 36.07 27.34 7.10
C LEU A 471 37.60 27.21 7.00
N GLU A 472 38.12 26.09 6.51
CA GLU A 472 39.57 25.90 6.37
C GLU A 472 40.11 26.73 5.21
N ALA A 473 39.40 26.70 4.07
CA ALA A 473 39.72 27.54 2.92
C ALA A 473 39.58 29.04 3.25
N GLU A 474 38.53 29.44 3.96
CA GLU A 474 38.39 30.82 4.42
C GLU A 474 39.51 31.21 5.39
N ARG A 475 39.88 30.37 6.37
CA ARG A 475 41.03 30.69 7.24
C ARG A 475 42.32 30.91 6.44
N LYS A 476 42.59 30.05 5.45
CA LYS A 476 43.73 30.23 4.55
C LYS A 476 43.66 31.56 3.81
N ARG A 477 42.50 31.94 3.26
CA ARG A 477 42.29 33.22 2.58
C ARG A 477 42.65 34.44 3.46
N TRP A 478 42.40 34.36 4.76
CA TRP A 478 42.69 35.45 5.70
C TRP A 478 44.12 35.43 6.26
N THR A 479 44.80 34.28 6.28
CA THR A 479 46.15 34.15 6.89
C THR A 479 47.29 33.99 5.89
N SER A 480 46.99 33.62 4.65
CA SER A 480 47.94 33.49 3.53
C SER A 480 48.22 34.85 2.91
#